data_AF-A0A386B1I5-F1
#
_entry.id   AF-A0A386B1I5-F1
#
_cell.length_a   1.000
_cell.length_b   1.000
_cell.length_c   1.000
_cell.angle_alpha   90.00
_cell.angle_beta   90.00
_cell.angle_gamma   90.00
#
_symmetry.space_group_name_H-M   'P 1'
#
loop_
_entity.id
_entity.type
_entity.pdbx_description
1 polymer ?
#
loop_
_entity_poly.entity_id
_entity_poly.type
_entity_poly.pdbx_seq_one_letter_code
_entity_poly.pdbx_strand_id
1 'polypeptide(L)'
;MLFVVQCLHDRGVLLSATLKILSNWSIPSTWIKRIFADTDILTNPQVFQGYKELTKACPDSVQVLVYPPKNFITDDGYINFEKYSPDDWIEEKDDIEIILRKVKEIKIESIEKYHQNFRVVEKSEIQLKRGKPNEEVIQWLCDYFQGRLLYISETSQFFYYQQKGYWGVFNSKTLLDRVLSDVETNQWSYQILENALKLVAPKFFRDAEEVMQLFLNRRYIGFQNGVWDFETGKLLEHDPQLYISGLLPFNYVSASQPPFKPSAPGFVLGL
;
A
#
# COMPACT_ATOMS: atom_id res chain seq x y z
N MET A 1 -40.69 17.39 -3.14
CA MET A 1 -39.31 17.61 -3.63
C MET A 1 -38.52 16.36 -3.29
N LEU A 2 -38.05 15.63 -4.30
CA LEU A 2 -37.29 14.39 -4.10
C LEU A 2 -35.82 14.75 -4.35
N PHE A 3 -35.01 14.78 -3.30
CA PHE A 3 -33.57 14.99 -3.47
C PHE A 3 -32.90 13.64 -3.68
N VAL A 4 -32.29 13.51 -4.85
CA VAL A 4 -31.50 12.36 -5.29
C VAL A 4 -30.06 12.70 -4.98
N VAL A 5 -29.40 11.85 -4.19
CA VAL A 5 -27.98 12.03 -3.85
C VAL A 5 -27.20 10.91 -4.51
N GLN A 6 -26.33 11.29 -5.44
CA GLN A 6 -25.25 10.47 -5.95
C GLN A 6 -23.99 10.83 -5.17
N CYS A 7 -23.34 9.83 -4.57
CA CYS A 7 -22.07 10.06 -3.90
C CYS A 7 -20.96 10.10 -4.95
N LEU A 8 -20.37 11.27 -5.17
CA LEU A 8 -19.20 11.41 -6.04
C LEU A 8 -18.01 10.73 -5.38
N HIS A 9 -17.64 9.54 -5.86
CA HIS A 9 -16.47 8.80 -5.43
C HIS A 9 -15.22 9.22 -6.22
N ASP A 10 -14.69 10.40 -5.88
CA ASP A 10 -13.32 10.73 -6.21
C ASP A 10 -12.47 10.59 -4.93
N ARG A 11 -11.63 9.55 -4.88
CA ARG A 11 -10.50 9.39 -3.93
C ARG A 11 -10.85 9.31 -2.43
N GLY A 12 -11.63 8.32 -2.02
CA GLY A 12 -11.68 7.90 -0.60
C GLY A 12 -12.25 8.95 0.37
N VAL A 13 -12.97 9.95 -0.12
CA VAL A 13 -13.58 10.98 0.74
C VAL A 13 -14.90 10.44 1.30
N LEU A 14 -14.77 9.82 2.47
CA LEU A 14 -15.84 9.33 3.35
C LEU A 14 -16.82 10.46 3.74
N LEU A 15 -18.13 10.21 3.62
CA LEU A 15 -19.31 10.80 4.30
C LEU A 15 -19.39 12.33 4.45
N SER A 16 -18.36 12.93 5.04
CA SER A 16 -18.18 14.35 5.29
C SER A 16 -18.33 15.19 4.03
N ALA A 17 -17.91 14.73 2.86
CA ALA A 17 -18.07 15.48 1.61
C ALA A 17 -19.53 15.57 1.18
N THR A 18 -20.26 14.45 1.11
CA THR A 18 -21.65 14.44 0.63
C THR A 18 -22.57 15.23 1.55
N LEU A 19 -22.50 15.03 2.87
CA LEU A 19 -23.31 15.81 3.82
C LEU A 19 -22.94 17.29 3.85
N LYS A 20 -21.66 17.63 3.65
CA LYS A 20 -21.20 19.03 3.54
C LYS A 20 -21.67 19.67 2.25
N ILE A 21 -21.66 18.95 1.13
CA ILE A 21 -22.21 19.43 -0.15
C ILE A 21 -23.70 19.70 -0.01
N LEU A 22 -24.47 18.77 0.56
CA LEU A 22 -25.90 18.94 0.81
C LEU A 22 -26.19 20.15 1.72
N SER A 23 -25.41 20.29 2.79
CA SER A 23 -25.49 21.45 3.69
C SER A 23 -25.18 22.76 2.95
N ASN A 24 -24.13 22.79 2.11
CA ASN A 24 -23.78 23.95 1.28
C ASN A 24 -24.91 24.31 0.30
N TRP A 25 -25.64 23.31 -0.20
CA TRP A 25 -26.81 23.50 -1.05
C TRP A 25 -28.10 23.77 -0.28
N SER A 26 -28.03 23.89 1.05
CA SER A 26 -29.20 24.08 1.93
C SER A 26 -30.25 22.98 1.79
N ILE A 27 -29.82 21.75 1.52
CA ILE A 27 -30.67 20.56 1.43
C ILE A 27 -30.52 19.78 2.75
N PRO A 28 -31.55 19.78 3.61
CA PRO A 28 -31.53 18.97 4.83
C PRO A 28 -31.47 17.48 4.48
N SER A 29 -30.66 16.71 5.21
CA SER A 29 -30.63 15.25 5.06
C SER A 29 -31.98 14.60 5.32
N THR A 30 -32.83 15.24 6.14
CA THR A 30 -34.21 14.81 6.42
C THR A 30 -35.14 14.84 5.20
N TRP A 31 -34.74 15.52 4.11
CA TRP A 31 -35.51 15.57 2.86
C TRP A 31 -35.16 14.43 1.90
N ILE A 32 -34.08 13.70 2.19
CA ILE A 32 -33.61 12.60 1.35
C ILE A 32 -34.51 11.40 1.60
N LYS A 33 -35.24 11.00 0.55
CA LYS A 33 -36.07 9.79 0.57
C LYS A 33 -35.40 8.63 -0.14
N ARG A 34 -34.46 8.90 -1.05
CA ARG A 34 -33.82 7.91 -1.91
C ARG A 34 -32.35 8.25 -2.11
N ILE A 35 -31.51 7.24 -2.01
CA ILE A 35 -30.07 7.30 -2.26
C ILE A 35 -29.78 6.34 -3.40
N PHE A 36 -29.17 6.84 -4.47
CA PHE A 36 -28.75 6.01 -5.60
C PHE A 36 -27.27 5.68 -5.39
N ALA A 37 -27.01 4.42 -5.11
CA ALA A 37 -25.67 3.94 -4.83
C ALA A 37 -25.06 3.29 -6.07
N ASP A 38 -23.75 3.45 -6.19
CA ASP A 38 -22.93 2.70 -7.13
C ASP A 38 -23.05 1.19 -6.85
N THR A 39 -22.97 0.37 -7.90
CA THR A 39 -23.09 -1.10 -7.77
C THR A 39 -22.03 -1.71 -6.85
N ASP A 40 -20.89 -1.04 -6.67
CA ASP A 40 -19.80 -1.50 -5.82
C ASP A 40 -20.12 -1.47 -4.31
N ILE A 41 -21.20 -0.82 -3.88
CA ILE A 41 -21.74 -0.96 -2.51
C ILE A 41 -21.99 -2.43 -2.14
N LEU A 42 -22.28 -3.28 -3.13
CA LEU A 42 -22.54 -4.70 -2.93
C LEU A 42 -21.27 -5.48 -2.54
N THR A 43 -20.10 -5.07 -3.03
CA THR A 43 -18.86 -5.85 -2.97
C THR A 43 -17.70 -5.15 -2.27
N ASN A 44 -17.73 -3.83 -2.11
CA ASN A 44 -16.65 -3.03 -1.51
C ASN A 44 -17.02 -2.57 -0.08
N PRO A 45 -16.36 -3.09 0.98
CA PRO A 45 -16.70 -2.76 2.37
C PRO A 45 -16.50 -1.28 2.72
N GLN A 46 -15.55 -0.60 2.08
CA GLN A 46 -15.29 0.83 2.35
C GLN A 46 -16.43 1.69 1.79
N VAL A 47 -16.90 1.36 0.59
CA VAL A 47 -18.03 2.03 -0.05
C VAL A 47 -19.31 1.76 0.73
N PHE A 48 -19.56 0.50 1.08
CA PHE A 48 -20.66 0.10 1.95
C PHE A 48 -20.72 0.90 3.25
N GLN A 49 -19.57 1.08 3.92
CA GLN A 49 -19.51 1.83 5.16
C GLN A 49 -19.92 3.30 4.97
N GLY A 50 -19.50 3.93 3.88
CA GLY A 50 -19.91 5.30 3.55
C GLY A 50 -21.42 5.45 3.38
N TYR A 51 -22.06 4.53 2.63
CA TYR A 51 -23.51 4.53 2.46
C TYR A 51 -24.26 4.19 3.75
N LYS A 52 -23.75 3.26 4.56
CA LYS A 52 -24.33 2.91 5.87
C LYS A 52 -24.31 4.09 6.84
N GLU A 53 -23.28 4.93 6.79
CA GLU A 53 -23.22 6.14 7.60
C GLU A 53 -24.15 7.23 7.06
N LEU A 54 -24.28 7.36 5.74
CA LEU A 54 -25.20 8.30 5.12
C LEU A 54 -26.66 7.97 5.46
N THR A 55 -27.06 6.69 5.44
CA THR A 55 -28.42 6.29 5.81
C THR A 55 -28.76 6.63 7.25
N LYS A 56 -27.79 6.53 8.19
CA LYS A 56 -27.98 6.94 9.59
C LYS A 56 -28.22 8.44 9.76
N ALA A 57 -27.73 9.27 8.83
CA ALA A 57 -27.94 10.72 8.84
C ALA A 57 -29.26 11.14 8.15
N CYS A 58 -29.94 10.19 7.49
CA CYS A 58 -31.21 10.38 6.80
C CYS A 58 -32.37 9.83 7.65
N PRO A 59 -33.64 10.08 7.29
CA PRO A 59 -34.79 9.46 7.96
C PRO A 59 -34.78 7.94 7.81
N ASP A 60 -35.34 7.23 8.80
CA ASP A 60 -35.45 5.75 8.80
C ASP A 60 -36.19 5.18 7.58
N SER A 61 -36.97 6.01 6.88
CA SER A 61 -37.71 5.64 5.67
C SER A 61 -36.91 5.78 4.37
N VAL A 62 -35.62 6.14 4.44
CA VAL A 62 -34.78 6.30 3.26
C VAL A 62 -34.58 4.97 2.53
N GLN A 63 -34.74 4.99 1.21
CA GLN A 63 -34.48 3.83 0.36
C GLN A 63 -33.08 3.94 -0.25
N VAL A 64 -32.29 2.87 -0.17
CA VAL A 64 -31.03 2.78 -0.91
C VAL A 64 -31.27 1.93 -2.15
N LEU A 65 -31.00 2.50 -3.32
CA LEU A 65 -31.31 1.95 -4.62
C LEU A 65 -30.00 1.70 -5.39
N VAL A 66 -29.88 0.54 -6.02
CA VAL A 66 -28.72 0.13 -6.82
C VAL A 66 -29.17 -0.30 -8.20
N TYR A 67 -28.38 0.01 -9.22
CA TYR A 67 -28.53 -0.62 -10.53
C TYR A 67 -27.91 -2.03 -10.48
N PRO A 68 -28.73 -3.10 -10.59
CA PRO A 68 -28.22 -4.45 -10.42
C PRO A 68 -27.43 -4.90 -11.66
N PRO A 69 -26.34 -5.66 -11.49
CA PRO A 69 -25.70 -6.33 -12.62
C PRO A 69 -26.69 -7.31 -13.26
N LYS A 70 -26.67 -7.42 -14.60
CA LYS A 70 -27.64 -8.25 -15.36
C LYS A 70 -27.63 -9.71 -14.92
N ASN A 71 -26.43 -10.25 -14.71
CA ASN A 71 -26.19 -11.59 -14.20
C ASN A 71 -25.11 -11.54 -13.10
N PHE A 72 -25.23 -12.39 -12.08
CA PHE A 72 -24.18 -12.57 -11.07
C PHE A 72 -22.98 -13.36 -11.61
N ILE A 73 -23.24 -14.30 -12.52
CA ILE A 73 -22.23 -15.09 -13.24
C ILE A 73 -22.36 -14.76 -14.72
N THR A 74 -21.26 -14.41 -15.37
CA THR A 74 -21.19 -14.15 -16.81
C THR A 74 -21.30 -15.45 -17.61
N ASP A 75 -21.63 -15.37 -18.91
CA ASP A 75 -21.86 -16.58 -19.74
C ASP A 75 -20.61 -17.46 -19.89
N ASP A 76 -19.42 -16.90 -19.66
CA ASP A 76 -18.12 -17.56 -19.62
C ASP A 76 -17.74 -18.10 -18.22
N GLY A 77 -18.66 -18.03 -17.24
CA GLY A 77 -18.53 -18.66 -15.94
C GLY A 77 -17.81 -17.85 -14.86
N TYR A 78 -17.48 -16.58 -15.12
CA TYR A 78 -16.85 -15.70 -14.13
C TYR A 78 -17.88 -14.95 -13.29
N ILE A 79 -17.48 -14.49 -12.10
CA ILE A 79 -18.32 -13.57 -11.30
C ILE A 79 -18.36 -12.22 -12.02
N ASN A 80 -19.56 -11.65 -12.14
CA ASN A 80 -19.73 -10.34 -12.73
C ASN A 80 -19.27 -9.26 -11.73
N PHE A 81 -18.16 -8.59 -12.06
CA PHE A 81 -17.58 -7.48 -11.29
C PHE A 81 -17.87 -6.11 -11.92
N GLU A 82 -18.80 -6.03 -12.88
CA GLU A 82 -19.18 -4.77 -13.50
C GLU A 82 -19.62 -3.77 -12.44
N LYS A 83 -19.10 -2.56 -12.59
CA LYS A 83 -19.39 -1.42 -11.73
C LYS A 83 -20.13 -0.41 -12.56
N TYR A 84 -21.31 -0.03 -12.09
CA TYR A 84 -22.12 1.01 -12.68
C TYR A 84 -22.35 2.08 -11.63
N SER A 85 -21.95 3.31 -11.95
CA SER A 85 -22.39 4.52 -11.25
C SER A 85 -23.68 5.03 -11.88
N PRO A 86 -24.53 5.79 -11.17
CA PRO A 86 -25.69 6.45 -11.78
C PRO A 86 -25.40 7.17 -13.10
N ASP A 87 -24.20 7.74 -13.26
CA ASP A 87 -23.75 8.39 -14.50
C ASP A 87 -23.69 7.44 -15.71
N ASP A 88 -23.53 6.14 -15.49
CA ASP A 88 -23.32 5.15 -16.56
C ASP A 88 -24.64 4.63 -17.18
N TRP A 89 -25.76 4.73 -16.47
CA TRP A 89 -27.02 4.07 -16.86
C TRP A 89 -28.26 4.98 -16.87
N ILE A 90 -28.14 6.21 -16.35
CA ILE A 90 -29.17 7.24 -16.48
C ILE A 90 -28.98 7.93 -17.82
N GLU A 91 -30.02 7.87 -18.65
CA GLU A 91 -30.03 8.50 -19.98
C GLU A 91 -30.79 9.84 -19.94
N GLU A 92 -30.46 10.76 -20.85
CA GLU A 92 -31.05 12.12 -20.90
C GLU A 92 -32.59 12.13 -21.01
N LYS A 93 -33.19 11.07 -21.54
CA LYS A 93 -34.64 10.92 -21.71
C LYS A 93 -35.32 10.14 -20.59
N ASP A 94 -34.57 9.66 -19.61
CA ASP A 94 -35.14 8.89 -18.50
C ASP A 94 -35.91 9.82 -17.57
N ASP A 95 -37.20 9.53 -17.36
CA ASP A 95 -37.96 10.10 -16.26
C ASP A 95 -37.77 9.28 -14.98
N ILE A 96 -38.35 9.77 -13.88
CA ILE A 96 -38.20 9.12 -12.58
C ILE A 96 -38.83 7.73 -12.53
N GLU A 97 -39.88 7.46 -13.30
CA GLU A 97 -40.49 6.13 -13.33
C GLU A 97 -39.57 5.14 -14.05
N ILE A 98 -38.94 5.57 -15.14
CA ILE A 98 -37.96 4.76 -15.88
C ILE A 98 -36.76 4.45 -14.98
N ILE A 99 -36.21 5.46 -14.30
CA ILE A 99 -35.10 5.29 -13.35
C ILE A 99 -35.47 4.28 -12.26
N LEU A 100 -36.66 4.42 -11.66
CA LEU A 100 -37.12 3.52 -10.59
C LEU A 100 -37.38 2.07 -11.08
N ARG A 101 -37.64 1.87 -12.38
CA ARG A 101 -37.73 0.52 -12.99
C ARG A 101 -36.36 -0.13 -13.19
N LYS A 102 -35.31 0.67 -13.43
CA LYS A 102 -33.93 0.21 -13.65
C LYS A 102 -33.25 -0.27 -12.36
N VAL A 103 -33.61 0.30 -11.21
CA VAL A 103 -32.94 0.03 -9.93
C VAL A 103 -33.68 -0.96 -9.04
N LYS A 104 -32.98 -1.49 -8.03
CA LYS A 104 -33.53 -2.32 -6.96
C LYS A 104 -33.22 -1.73 -5.60
N GLU A 105 -34.20 -1.80 -4.69
CA GLU A 105 -33.97 -1.46 -3.29
C GLU A 105 -33.14 -2.56 -2.63
N ILE A 106 -32.06 -2.14 -1.97
CA ILE A 106 -31.18 -3.00 -1.22
C ILE A 106 -31.41 -2.82 0.28
N LYS A 107 -31.40 -3.94 1.01
CA LYS A 107 -31.44 -3.93 2.48
C LYS A 107 -30.01 -3.85 3.01
N ILE A 108 -29.67 -2.73 3.64
CA ILE A 108 -28.34 -2.47 4.20
C ILE A 108 -27.92 -3.59 5.16
N GLU A 109 -28.85 -4.15 5.94
CA GLU A 109 -28.60 -5.25 6.86
C GLU A 109 -28.21 -6.54 6.13
N SER A 110 -28.75 -6.77 4.93
CA SER A 110 -28.43 -7.95 4.12
C SER A 110 -27.02 -7.85 3.55
N ILE A 111 -26.62 -6.65 3.11
CA ILE A 111 -25.25 -6.39 2.64
C ILE A 111 -24.28 -6.49 3.81
N GLU A 112 -24.63 -5.93 4.98
CA GLU A 112 -23.82 -6.07 6.18
C GLU A 112 -23.58 -7.54 6.54
N LYS A 113 -24.62 -8.38 6.51
CA LYS A 113 -24.46 -9.83 6.71
C LYS A 113 -23.58 -10.49 5.66
N TYR A 114 -23.71 -10.12 4.39
CA TYR A 114 -22.85 -10.62 3.31
C TYR A 114 -21.38 -10.24 3.55
N HIS A 115 -21.09 -8.99 3.89
CA HIS A 115 -19.75 -8.50 4.19
C HIS A 115 -19.20 -9.09 5.49
N GLN A 116 -20.05 -9.34 6.49
CA GLN A 116 -19.67 -10.07 7.71
C GLN A 116 -19.33 -11.52 7.39
N ASN A 117 -20.11 -12.21 6.54
CA ASN A 117 -19.81 -13.58 6.11
C ASN A 117 -18.53 -13.63 5.27
N PHE A 118 -18.30 -12.67 4.38
CA PHE A 118 -17.02 -12.53 3.66
C PHE A 118 -15.86 -12.27 4.62
N ARG A 119 -16.05 -11.41 5.62
CA ARG A 119 -15.07 -11.22 6.71
C ARG A 119 -14.92 -12.44 7.59
N VAL A 120 -15.92 -13.31 7.75
CA VAL A 120 -15.83 -14.57 8.48
C VAL A 120 -15.10 -15.61 7.64
N VAL A 121 -15.26 -15.61 6.31
CA VAL A 121 -14.48 -16.42 5.36
C VAL A 121 -13.03 -15.93 5.29
N GLU A 122 -12.79 -14.63 5.17
CA GLU A 122 -11.44 -14.04 5.34
C GLU A 122 -10.90 -14.30 6.74
N LYS A 123 -11.69 -14.25 7.81
CA LYS A 123 -11.25 -14.63 9.17
C LYS A 123 -11.19 -16.14 9.40
N SER A 124 -11.64 -16.99 8.46
CA SER A 124 -11.50 -18.45 8.55
C SER A 124 -10.45 -19.01 7.60
N GLU A 125 -10.12 -18.30 6.52
CA GLU A 125 -8.85 -18.45 5.80
C GLU A 125 -7.69 -17.73 6.55
N ILE A 126 -8.01 -16.64 7.26
CA ILE A 126 -7.23 -16.04 8.36
C ILE A 126 -7.75 -16.56 9.72
N GLN A 127 -8.24 -17.80 9.77
CA GLN A 127 -7.64 -18.69 10.75
C GLN A 127 -6.29 -19.04 10.10
N LEU A 128 -5.29 -18.17 10.18
CA LEU A 128 -4.40 -18.22 11.35
C LEU A 128 -4.85 -19.39 12.21
N LYS A 129 -4.42 -20.60 11.82
CA LYS A 129 -3.93 -21.54 12.80
C LYS A 129 -3.24 -20.63 13.80
N ARG A 130 -3.82 -20.47 14.99
CA ARG A 130 -3.10 -20.06 16.19
C ARG A 130 -2.07 -21.16 16.46
N GLY A 131 -1.22 -21.47 15.48
CA GLY A 131 0.14 -21.80 15.76
C GLY A 131 0.66 -20.58 16.49
N LYS A 132 1.34 -20.83 17.58
CA LYS A 132 2.16 -19.81 18.21
C LYS A 132 2.91 -19.05 17.10
N PRO A 133 3.10 -17.73 17.24
CA PRO A 133 4.04 -17.01 16.38
C PRO A 133 5.27 -17.91 16.25
N ASN A 134 5.74 -18.17 15.03
CA ASN A 134 6.90 -19.02 14.88
C ASN A 134 8.09 -18.24 15.47
N GLU A 135 8.35 -18.48 16.76
CA GLU A 135 9.31 -17.72 17.56
C GLU A 135 10.70 -17.84 16.94
N GLU A 136 10.99 -18.96 16.28
CA GLU A 136 12.24 -19.19 15.55
C GLU A 136 12.40 -18.22 14.39
N VAL A 137 11.39 -18.04 13.52
CA VAL A 137 11.50 -17.08 12.40
C VAL A 137 11.51 -15.63 12.89
N ILE A 138 10.80 -15.32 13.97
CA ILE A 138 10.80 -13.99 14.57
C ILE A 138 12.17 -13.66 15.14
N GLN A 139 12.76 -14.60 15.88
CA GLN A 139 14.09 -14.45 16.44
C GLN A 139 15.13 -14.35 15.33
N TRP A 140 15.06 -15.25 14.33
CA TRP A 140 15.92 -15.22 13.16
C TRP A 140 15.88 -13.88 12.43
N LEU A 141 14.69 -13.31 12.18
CA LEU A 141 14.56 -11.99 11.57
C LEU A 141 15.12 -10.87 12.47
N CYS A 142 14.92 -10.95 13.79
CA CYS A 142 15.49 -9.98 14.73
C CYS A 142 17.03 -10.00 14.66
N ASP A 143 17.63 -11.19 14.67
CA ASP A 143 19.08 -11.38 14.60
C ASP A 143 19.62 -10.95 13.23
N TYR A 144 18.93 -11.33 12.16
CA TYR A 144 19.29 -10.96 10.78
C TYR A 144 19.31 -9.43 10.58
N PHE A 145 18.32 -8.73 11.14
CA PHE A 145 18.18 -7.28 11.01
C PHE A 145 18.96 -6.46 12.03
N GLN A 146 19.60 -7.11 13.01
CA GLN A 146 20.32 -6.42 14.07
C GLN A 146 21.40 -5.49 13.50
N GLY A 147 21.28 -4.19 13.79
CA GLY A 147 22.21 -3.16 13.31
C GLY A 147 22.10 -2.83 11.80
N ARG A 148 21.11 -3.38 11.09
CA ARG A 148 20.97 -3.26 9.63
C ARG A 148 19.59 -2.81 9.17
N LEU A 149 18.65 -2.59 10.09
CA LEU A 149 17.29 -2.19 9.76
C LEU A 149 16.84 -0.99 10.59
N LEU A 150 16.19 -0.03 9.94
CA LEU A 150 15.39 1.02 10.57
C LEU A 150 14.00 1.01 9.92
N TYR A 151 12.96 1.25 10.70
CA TYR A 151 11.58 1.25 10.23
C TYR A 151 10.88 2.58 10.56
N ILE A 152 10.29 3.21 9.54
CA ILE A 152 9.49 4.42 9.68
C ILE A 152 8.02 4.05 9.48
N SER A 153 7.20 4.24 10.52
CA SER A 153 5.82 3.75 10.53
C SER A 153 4.89 4.58 9.63
N GLU A 154 5.12 5.89 9.58
CA GLU A 154 4.34 6.91 8.90
C GLU A 154 4.30 6.67 7.40
N THR A 155 5.42 6.22 6.83
CA THR A 155 5.58 5.92 5.41
C THR A 155 5.60 4.42 5.12
N SER A 156 5.59 3.58 6.14
CA SER A 156 5.78 2.13 6.03
C SER A 156 7.04 1.73 5.26
N GLN A 157 8.12 2.50 5.42
CA GLN A 157 9.40 2.29 4.76
C GLN A 157 10.42 1.64 5.68
N PHE A 158 11.25 0.81 5.08
CA PHE A 158 12.36 0.12 5.71
C PHE A 158 13.67 0.64 5.12
N PHE A 159 14.52 1.18 5.97
CA PHE A 159 15.90 1.46 5.62
C PHE A 159 16.70 0.21 5.96
N TYR A 160 17.31 -0.41 4.97
CA TYR A 160 18.06 -1.66 5.12
C TYR A 160 19.49 -1.51 4.62
N TYR A 161 20.45 -1.85 5.46
CA TYR A 161 21.87 -1.83 5.12
C TYR A 161 22.23 -3.05 4.28
N GLN A 162 22.60 -2.81 3.02
CA GLN A 162 22.90 -3.84 2.05
C GLN A 162 24.33 -4.32 2.18
N GLN A 163 24.59 -5.58 1.80
CA GLN A 163 25.95 -6.13 1.69
C GLN A 163 26.87 -5.32 0.77
N LYS A 164 26.29 -4.58 -0.18
CA LYS A 164 27.01 -3.66 -1.06
C LYS A 164 27.65 -2.49 -0.31
N GLY A 165 27.31 -2.23 0.95
CA GLY A 165 27.96 -1.21 1.78
C GLY A 165 27.20 0.11 1.91
N TYR A 166 25.88 0.12 1.66
CA TYR A 166 25.05 1.32 1.77
C TYR A 166 23.62 0.98 2.18
N TRP A 167 22.91 1.96 2.72
CA TRP A 167 21.50 1.88 3.10
C TRP A 167 20.60 2.08 1.88
N GLY A 168 19.69 1.14 1.64
CA GLY A 168 18.61 1.27 0.68
C GLY A 168 17.26 1.48 1.36
N VAL A 169 16.30 2.05 0.63
CA VAL A 169 14.92 2.23 1.09
C VAL A 169 14.02 1.21 0.39
N PHE A 170 13.25 0.47 1.18
CA PHE A 170 12.43 -0.64 0.73
C PHE A 170 11.02 -0.55 1.33
N ASN A 171 10.03 -1.07 0.60
CA ASN A 171 8.77 -1.49 1.21
C ASN A 171 8.89 -2.94 1.71
N SER A 172 7.90 -3.43 2.46
CA SER A 172 7.89 -4.79 3.02
C SER A 172 8.18 -5.87 1.98
N LYS A 173 7.55 -5.79 0.80
CA LYS A 173 7.74 -6.76 -0.28
C LYS A 173 9.19 -6.76 -0.79
N THR A 174 9.70 -5.60 -1.18
CA THR A 174 11.05 -5.47 -1.72
C THR A 174 12.14 -5.79 -0.69
N LEU A 175 11.88 -5.54 0.59
CA LEU A 175 12.77 -5.97 1.67
C LEU A 175 12.83 -7.49 1.76
N LEU A 176 11.67 -8.17 1.74
CA LEU A 176 11.62 -9.63 1.82
C LEU A 176 12.22 -10.29 0.58
N ASP A 177 11.95 -9.76 -0.62
CA ASP A 177 12.60 -10.21 -1.85
C ASP A 177 14.14 -10.09 -1.71
N ARG A 178 14.63 -9.01 -1.10
CA ARG A 178 16.05 -8.81 -0.85
C ARG A 178 16.60 -9.82 0.17
N VAL A 179 15.93 -10.02 1.30
CA VAL A 179 16.29 -11.02 2.32
C VAL A 179 16.37 -12.41 1.68
N LEU A 180 15.38 -12.78 0.87
CA LEU A 180 15.34 -14.05 0.16
C LEU A 180 16.49 -14.20 -0.85
N SER A 181 16.88 -13.10 -1.52
CA SER A 181 18.01 -13.11 -2.44
C SER A 181 19.37 -13.22 -1.75
N ASP A 182 19.48 -12.77 -0.50
CA ASP A 182 20.73 -12.70 0.26
C ASP A 182 20.99 -13.97 1.09
N VAL A 183 20.02 -14.88 1.20
CA VAL A 183 20.13 -16.13 1.96
C VAL A 183 20.23 -17.32 1.00
N GLU A 184 21.35 -18.05 1.04
CA GLU A 184 21.62 -19.18 0.11
C GLU A 184 20.62 -20.34 0.26
N THR A 185 20.15 -20.60 1.49
CA THR A 185 19.14 -21.61 1.80
C THR A 185 18.13 -21.03 2.77
N ASN A 186 16.94 -20.71 2.27
CA ASN A 186 15.85 -20.25 3.11
C ASN A 186 14.84 -21.39 3.35
N GLN A 187 14.65 -21.75 4.62
CA GLN A 187 13.67 -22.75 5.04
C GLN A 187 12.26 -22.17 5.23
N TRP A 188 12.09 -20.85 5.18
CA TRP A 188 10.84 -20.15 5.45
C TRP A 188 10.10 -19.75 4.17
N SER A 189 8.80 -19.97 4.09
CA SER A 189 8.02 -19.43 2.97
C SER A 189 7.89 -17.90 3.07
N TYR A 190 7.68 -17.24 1.94
CA TYR A 190 7.46 -15.78 1.89
C TYR A 190 6.35 -15.35 2.86
N GLN A 191 5.24 -16.10 2.92
CA GLN A 191 4.11 -15.79 3.79
C GLN A 191 4.45 -15.88 5.28
N ILE A 192 5.33 -16.83 5.67
CA ILE A 192 5.83 -16.93 7.06
C ILE A 192 6.68 -15.70 7.39
N LEU A 193 7.58 -15.31 6.49
CA LEU A 193 8.44 -14.14 6.67
C LEU A 193 7.65 -12.83 6.70
N GLU A 194 6.65 -12.68 5.85
CA GLU A 194 5.78 -11.50 5.82
C GLU A 194 5.02 -11.33 7.14
N ASN A 195 4.46 -12.41 7.68
CA ASN A 195 3.76 -12.38 8.96
C ASN A 195 4.73 -12.10 10.12
N ALA A 196 5.93 -12.68 10.09
CA ALA A 196 6.95 -12.40 11.10
C ALA A 196 7.46 -10.96 11.02
N LEU A 197 7.66 -10.41 9.83
CA LEU A 197 8.09 -9.02 9.62
C LEU A 197 7.12 -8.02 10.24
N LYS A 198 5.80 -8.26 10.17
CA LYS A 198 4.78 -7.41 10.83
C LYS A 198 4.97 -7.34 12.36
N LEU A 199 5.51 -8.38 12.97
CA LEU A 199 5.79 -8.44 14.41
C LEU A 199 7.18 -7.90 14.76
N VAL A 200 8.13 -8.02 13.84
CA VAL A 200 9.53 -7.63 14.03
C VAL A 200 9.75 -6.14 13.73
N ALA A 201 9.11 -5.59 12.68
CA ALA A 201 9.29 -4.22 12.23
C ALA A 201 9.14 -3.15 13.33
N PRO A 202 8.14 -3.23 14.24
CA PRO A 202 8.01 -2.26 15.32
C PRO A 202 9.20 -2.22 16.29
N LYS A 203 9.99 -3.30 16.41
CA LYS A 203 11.20 -3.33 17.25
C LYS A 203 12.32 -2.46 16.68
N PHE A 204 12.28 -2.17 15.38
CA PHE A 204 13.23 -1.33 14.66
C PHE A 204 12.67 0.05 14.35
N PHE A 205 11.56 0.42 14.99
CA PHE A 205 10.92 1.72 14.81
C PHE A 205 11.88 2.86 15.13
N ARG A 206 11.87 3.88 14.27
CA ARG A 206 12.55 5.16 14.44
C ARG A 206 11.67 6.27 13.92
N ASP A 207 11.80 7.45 14.53
CA ASP A 207 11.15 8.65 14.04
C ASP A 207 11.74 9.07 12.68
N ALA A 208 10.91 9.60 11.79
CA ALA A 208 11.34 9.97 10.45
C ALA A 208 12.41 11.08 10.45
N GLU A 209 12.29 12.06 11.36
CA GLU A 209 13.26 13.15 11.49
C GLU A 209 14.60 12.60 12.00
N GLU A 210 14.58 11.72 13.00
CA GLU A 210 15.79 11.05 13.51
C GLU A 210 16.52 10.29 12.41
N VAL A 211 15.80 9.49 11.62
CA VAL A 211 16.39 8.73 10.51
C VAL A 211 17.00 9.67 9.48
N MET A 212 16.30 10.73 9.09
CA MET A 212 16.82 11.69 8.11
C MET A 212 18.10 12.37 8.61
N GLN A 213 18.20 12.72 9.90
CA GLN A 213 19.42 13.32 10.46
C GLN A 213 20.64 12.40 10.34
N LEU A 214 20.48 11.07 10.44
CA LEU A 214 21.57 10.12 10.25
C LEU A 214 22.19 10.23 8.84
N PHE A 215 21.37 10.45 7.82
CA PHE A 215 21.79 10.52 6.41
C PHE A 215 22.23 11.91 5.94
N LEU A 216 22.04 12.96 6.76
CA LEU A 216 22.47 14.32 6.44
C LEU A 216 23.97 14.56 6.67
N ASN A 217 24.69 13.56 7.19
CA ASN A 217 26.12 13.69 7.47
C ASN A 217 26.94 13.80 6.16
N ARG A 218 27.49 14.99 5.90
CA ARG A 218 28.31 15.29 4.71
C ARG A 218 29.77 14.86 4.82
N ARG A 219 30.17 14.27 5.95
CA ARG A 219 31.56 13.84 6.21
C ARG A 219 32.00 12.66 5.35
N TYR A 220 31.07 11.85 4.88
CA TYR A 220 31.38 10.57 4.25
C TYR A 220 30.94 10.52 2.79
N ILE A 221 31.75 9.88 1.94
CA ILE A 221 31.39 9.53 0.56
C ILE A 221 31.63 8.04 0.34
N GLY A 222 30.61 7.34 -0.13
CA GLY A 222 30.72 5.92 -0.47
C GLY A 222 31.33 5.67 -1.85
N PHE A 223 32.26 4.72 -1.92
CA PHE A 223 32.86 4.15 -3.13
C PHE A 223 32.63 2.63 -3.16
N GLN A 224 32.94 1.98 -4.28
CA GLN A 224 32.83 0.51 -4.39
C GLN A 224 33.76 -0.24 -3.44
N ASN A 225 34.91 0.35 -3.07
CA ASN A 225 35.93 -0.26 -2.21
C ASN A 225 35.99 0.30 -0.78
N GLY A 226 35.02 1.12 -0.36
CA GLY A 226 34.97 1.65 1.00
C GLY A 226 34.26 3.00 1.11
N VAL A 227 34.44 3.66 2.24
CA VAL A 227 33.87 4.99 2.54
C VAL A 227 34.98 5.97 2.81
N TRP A 228 35.05 7.04 2.04
CA TRP A 228 36.00 8.12 2.27
C TRP A 228 35.52 9.03 3.38
N ASP A 229 36.39 9.28 4.37
CA ASP A 229 36.15 10.21 5.46
C ASP A 229 36.92 11.52 5.23
N PHE A 230 36.20 12.62 5.06
CA PHE A 230 36.78 13.93 4.82
C PHE A 230 37.59 14.49 5.99
N GLU A 231 37.27 14.12 7.23
CA GLU A 231 37.97 14.64 8.40
C GLU A 231 39.32 13.95 8.60
N THR A 232 39.34 12.63 8.45
CA THR A 232 40.57 11.85 8.66
C THR A 232 41.41 11.71 7.40
N GLY A 233 40.83 11.98 6.22
CA GLY A 233 41.49 11.80 4.93
C GLY A 233 41.84 10.34 4.66
N LYS A 234 41.02 9.40 5.14
CA LYS A 234 41.23 7.95 5.01
C LYS A 234 40.05 7.28 4.35
N LEU A 235 40.33 6.19 3.65
CA LEU A 235 39.34 5.24 3.19
C LEU A 235 39.07 4.24 4.32
N LEU A 236 37.84 4.22 4.81
CA LEU A 236 37.33 3.29 5.80
C LEU A 236 36.62 2.11 5.10
N GLU A 237 36.47 1.00 5.81
CA GLU A 237 35.59 -0.08 5.36
C GLU A 237 34.12 0.35 5.39
N HIS A 238 33.26 -0.34 4.63
CA HIS A 238 31.83 -0.10 4.68
C HIS A 238 31.26 -0.52 6.03
N ASP A 239 30.59 0.40 6.72
CA ASP A 239 29.97 0.15 8.02
C ASP A 239 28.56 0.80 8.07
N PRO A 240 27.52 0.10 8.57
CA PRO A 240 26.18 0.66 8.73
C PRO A 240 26.13 1.94 9.55
N GLN A 241 27.05 2.15 10.50
CA GLN A 241 27.13 3.35 11.35
C GLN A 241 27.59 4.61 10.59
N LEU A 242 28.09 4.46 9.36
CA LEU A 242 28.48 5.60 8.52
C LEU A 242 27.30 6.19 7.73
N TYR A 243 26.13 5.55 7.76
CA TYR A 243 24.87 6.03 7.17
C TYR A 243 24.99 6.57 5.74
N ILE A 244 25.68 5.82 4.89
CA ILE A 244 25.78 6.13 3.46
C ILE A 244 24.53 5.65 2.73
N SER A 245 23.88 6.53 1.96
CA SER A 245 22.67 6.22 1.17
C SER A 245 22.95 5.77 -0.28
N GLY A 246 24.21 5.80 -0.71
CA GLY A 246 24.60 5.39 -2.05
C GLY A 246 26.11 5.38 -2.27
N LEU A 247 26.54 4.65 -3.28
CA LEU A 247 27.95 4.51 -3.64
C LEU A 247 28.21 5.10 -5.03
N LEU A 248 29.37 5.72 -5.18
CA LEU A 248 29.90 6.05 -6.49
C LEU A 248 30.29 4.77 -7.25
N PRO A 249 30.06 4.70 -8.57
CA PRO A 249 30.25 3.48 -9.36
C PRO A 249 31.72 3.20 -9.73
N PHE A 250 32.66 3.62 -8.86
CA PHE A 250 34.09 3.44 -9.06
C PHE A 250 34.81 3.30 -7.71
N ASN A 251 36.03 2.76 -7.76
CA ASN A 251 36.91 2.65 -6.60
C ASN A 251 37.59 3.99 -6.32
N TYR A 252 37.76 4.32 -5.04
CA TYR A 252 38.66 5.39 -4.65
C TYR A 252 40.11 4.98 -4.94
N VAL A 253 40.84 5.84 -5.64
CA VAL A 253 42.28 5.69 -5.92
C VAL A 253 42.98 6.94 -5.39
N SER A 254 43.90 6.77 -4.44
CA SER A 254 44.71 7.88 -3.94
C SER A 254 45.58 8.44 -5.05
N ALA A 255 45.70 9.77 -5.13
CA ALA A 255 46.52 10.48 -6.13
C ALA A 255 48.02 10.11 -6.09
N SER A 256 48.48 9.37 -5.09
CA SER A 256 49.82 8.80 -5.00
C SER A 256 50.04 7.53 -5.83
N GLN A 257 49.00 6.96 -6.45
CA GLN A 257 49.12 5.91 -7.45
C GLN A 257 48.98 6.51 -8.85
N PRO A 258 49.88 6.21 -9.80
CA PRO A 258 49.81 6.77 -11.14
C PRO A 258 48.50 6.34 -11.81
N PRO A 259 47.85 7.23 -12.59
CA PRO A 259 46.58 6.93 -13.22
C PRO A 259 46.68 5.70 -14.11
N PHE A 260 45.68 4.85 -13.99
CA PHE A 260 45.43 3.70 -14.85
C PHE A 260 45.64 4.11 -16.32
N LYS A 261 46.62 3.50 -17.01
CA LYS A 261 46.70 3.61 -18.47
C LYS A 261 45.52 2.81 -19.03
N PRO A 262 44.58 3.41 -19.77
CA PRO A 262 43.60 2.65 -20.52
C PRO A 262 44.38 1.79 -21.51
N SER A 263 44.21 0.47 -21.46
CA SER A 263 44.65 -0.41 -22.55
C SER A 263 43.88 0.00 -23.79
N ALA A 264 44.56 0.64 -24.75
CA ALA A 264 43.98 0.97 -26.04
C ALA A 264 43.43 -0.31 -26.70
N PRO A 265 42.22 -0.28 -27.29
CA PRO A 265 41.76 -1.39 -28.11
C PRO A 265 42.66 -1.44 -29.35
N GLY A 266 43.38 -2.55 -29.52
CA GLY A 266 44.17 -2.81 -30.71
C GLY A 266 43.26 -2.88 -31.92
N PHE A 267 43.26 -1.85 -32.76
CA PHE A 267 42.80 -1.96 -34.13
C PHE A 267 43.80 -2.83 -34.90
N VAL A 268 43.41 -4.07 -35.19
CA VAL A 268 44.04 -4.87 -36.23
C VAL A 268 43.40 -4.44 -37.55
N LEU A 269 44.08 -3.58 -38.30
CA LEU A 269 43.80 -3.39 -39.72
C LEU A 269 44.37 -4.60 -40.46
N GLY A 270 43.48 -5.48 -40.90
CA GLY A 270 43.80 -6.52 -41.88
C GLY A 270 44.09 -5.87 -43.24
N LEU A 271 45.25 -6.21 -43.81
CA LEU A 271 45.53 -6.10 -45.24
C LEU A 271 44.95 -7.32 -45.96
#